data_AF-A0A968T9L7-F1
#
_entry.id   AF-A0A968T9L7-F1
#
_cell.length_a   1.000
_cell.length_b   1.000
_cell.length_c   1.000
_cell.angle_alpha   90.00
_cell.angle_beta   90.00
_cell.angle_gamma   90.00
#
_symmetry.space_group_name_H-M   'P 1'
#
loop_
_entity.id
_entity.type
_entity.pdbx_description
1 polymer ?
#
loop_
_entity_poly.entity_id
_entity_poly.type
_entity_poly.pdbx_seq_one_letter_code
_entity_poly.pdbx_strand_id
1 'polypeptide(L)' 'MQKLNQNQGSVGKLINEDSMYYSLEKTIKDLDDLLIDLKTNPKKYLHFSVFGSSGKKSESK' A
#
# COMPACT_ATOMS: atom_id res chain seq x y z
N MET A 1 35.03 8.85 17.83
CA MET A 1 34.83 7.39 17.60
C MET A 1 33.34 7.06 17.73
N GLN A 2 32.53 7.28 16.70
CA GLN A 2 31.08 7.05 16.79
C GLN A 2 30.54 6.59 15.42
N LYS A 3 31.03 5.44 14.94
CA LYS A 3 30.52 4.75 13.75
C LYS A 3 30.17 3.29 14.06
N LEU A 4 29.68 3.03 15.28
CA LEU A 4 29.54 1.67 15.82
C LEU A 4 28.11 1.32 16.28
N ASN A 5 27.11 2.14 15.98
CA ASN A 5 25.73 1.92 16.44
C ASN A 5 24.70 1.60 15.33
N GLN A 6 25.08 1.54 14.04
CA GLN A 6 24.10 1.34 12.96
C GLN A 6 24.00 -0.10 12.43
N ASN A 7 24.97 -0.98 12.72
CA ASN A 7 25.08 -2.29 12.05
C ASN A 7 24.99 -3.52 12.98
N GLN A 8 24.73 -3.35 14.28
CA GLN A 8 24.81 -4.45 15.26
C GLN A 8 23.48 -5.12 15.61
N GLY A 9 22.36 -4.72 14.97
CA GLY A 9 21.06 -5.37 15.14
C GLY A 9 20.66 -6.16 13.89
N SER A 10 19.72 -7.11 14.02
CA SER A 10 19.14 -7.87 12.90
C SER A 10 18.64 -6.98 11.78
N VAL A 11 18.16 -5.78 12.12
CA VAL A 11 17.75 -4.72 11.19
C VAL A 11 18.94 -4.14 10.41
N GLY A 12 20.08 -3.91 11.07
CA GLY A 12 21.31 -3.46 10.41
C GLY A 12 21.89 -4.51 9.48
N LYS A 13 21.79 -5.80 9.83
CA LYS A 13 22.16 -6.90 8.90
C LYS A 13 21.21 -6.99 7.71
N LEU A 14 19.91 -6.77 7.92
CA LEU A 14 18.89 -6.81 6.87
C LEU A 14 19.03 -5.67 5.84
N ILE A 15 19.38 -4.46 6.29
CA ILE A 15 19.56 -3.29 5.41
C ILE A 15 20.85 -3.37 4.58
N ASN A 16 21.88 -4.08 5.07
CA ASN A 16 23.16 -4.21 4.36
C ASN A 16 23.15 -5.30 3.28
N GLU A 17 22.05 -6.02 3.07
CA GLU A 17 21.97 -6.98 1.98
C GLU A 17 21.49 -6.32 0.69
N ASP A 18 22.28 -6.45 -0.39
CA ASP A 18 21.94 -5.98 -1.73
C ASP A 18 20.56 -6.49 -2.18
N SER A 19 20.17 -7.69 -1.71
CA SER A 19 18.86 -8.31 -1.96
C SER A 19 17.68 -7.46 -1.49
N MET A 20 17.85 -6.67 -0.42
CA MET A 20 16.81 -5.81 0.16
C MET A 20 16.61 -4.55 -0.68
N TYR A 21 17.70 -3.96 -1.18
CA TYR A 21 17.63 -2.84 -2.14
C TYR A 21 16.87 -3.23 -3.40
N TYR A 22 17.20 -4.39 -4.00
CA TYR A 22 16.49 -4.88 -5.18
C TYR A 22 15.02 -5.20 -4.89
N SER A 23 14.73 -5.78 -3.72
CA SER A 23 13.35 -6.08 -3.30
C SER A 23 12.53 -4.81 -3.08
N LEU A 24 13.14 -3.77 -2.49
CA LEU A 24 12.51 -2.48 -2.28
C LEU A 24 12.27 -1.74 -3.59
N GLU A 25 13.26 -1.71 -4.48
CA GLU A 25 13.11 -1.11 -5.82
C GLU A 25 11.97 -1.79 -6.59
N LYS A 26 11.92 -3.13 -6.55
CA LYS A 26 10.82 -3.89 -7.15
C LYS A 26 9.48 -3.53 -6.52
N THR A 27 9.42 -3.41 -5.19
CA THR A 27 8.18 -3.05 -4.47
C THR A 27 7.71 -1.65 -4.85
N ILE A 28 8.63 -0.69 -4.97
CA ILE A 28 8.32 0.68 -5.39
C ILE A 28 7.77 0.68 -6.83
N LYS A 29 8.36 -0.11 -7.72
CA LYS A 29 7.86 -0.25 -9.09
C LYS A 29 6.46 -0.87 -9.13
N ASP A 30 6.26 -1.97 -8.42
CA ASP A 30 4.96 -2.64 -8.34
C ASP A 30 3.89 -1.70 -7.73
N LEU A 31 4.28 -0.82 -6.80
CA LEU A 31 3.41 0.21 -6.23
C LEU A 31 3.08 1.31 -7.24
N ASP A 32 4.06 1.78 -8.02
CA ASP A 32 3.83 2.78 -9.07
C ASP A 32 2.84 2.27 -10.12
N ASP A 33 3.02 1.02 -10.57
CA ASP A 33 2.11 0.35 -11.50
C ASP A 33 0.69 0.25 -10.91
N LEU A 34 0.56 -0.09 -9.62
CA LEU A 34 -0.73 -0.10 -8.93
C LEU A 34 -1.37 1.29 -8.85
N LEU A 35 -0.60 2.34 -8.56
CA LEU A 35 -1.10 3.71 -8.47
C LEU A 35 -1.57 4.21 -9.84
N ILE A 36 -0.87 3.86 -10.91
CA ILE A 36 -1.28 4.12 -12.29
C ILE A 36 -2.57 3.38 -12.61
N ASP A 37 -2.69 2.10 -12.28
CA ASP A 37 -3.92 1.33 -12.54
C ASP A 37 -5.09 1.83 -11.69
N LEU A 38 -4.85 2.23 -10.44
CA LEU A 38 -5.86 2.88 -9.60
C LEU A 38 -6.35 4.19 -10.21
N LYS A 39 -5.44 5.01 -10.75
CA LYS A 39 -5.79 6.28 -11.40
C LYS A 39 -6.58 6.06 -12.69
N THR A 40 -6.22 5.06 -13.49
CA THR A 40 -6.89 4.77 -14.77
C THR A 40 -8.18 3.99 -14.59
N ASN A 41 -8.26 3.12 -13.58
CA ASN A 41 -9.38 2.22 -13.31
C ASN A 41 -9.89 2.33 -11.86
N PRO A 42 -10.25 3.53 -11.35
CA PRO A 42 -10.59 3.72 -9.94
C PRO A 42 -11.78 2.86 -9.51
N LYS A 43 -12.71 2.55 -10.42
CA LYS A 43 -13.89 1.70 -10.14
C LYS A 43 -13.54 0.25 -9.77
N LYS A 44 -12.40 -0.29 -10.22
CA LYS A 44 -11.96 -1.66 -9.87
C LYS A 44 -11.56 -1.79 -8.39
N TYR A 45 -11.18 -0.68 -7.77
CA TYR A 45 -10.57 -0.65 -6.44
C TYR A 45 -11.39 0.16 -5.42
N LEU A 46 -12.14 1.16 -5.87
CA LEU A 46 -13.01 1.99 -5.05
C LEU A 46 -14.48 1.64 -5.34
N HIS A 47 -15.02 0.73 -4.53
CA HIS A 47 -16.44 0.38 -4.57
C HIS A 47 -17.22 1.33 -3.66
N PHE A 48 -17.76 2.40 -4.23
CA PHE A 48 -18.69 3.28 -3.51
C PHE A 48 -20.04 2.60 -3.40
N SER A 49 -20.38 2.09 -2.21
CA SER A 49 -21.73 1.59 -1.94
C SER A 49 -22.69 2.77 -1.85
N VAL A 50 -23.39 3.06 -2.94
CA VAL A 50 -24.53 4.01 -2.97
C VAL A 50 -25.78 3.46 -2.28
N PHE A 51 -25.71 2.27 -1.67
CA PHE A 51 -26.83 1.60 -0.99
C PHE A 51 -26.98 1.95 0.49
N GLY A 52 -26.50 3.12 0.92
CA GLY A 52 -26.59 3.61 2.29
C GLY A 52 -27.54 4.79 2.52
N SER A 53 -28.09 5.44 1.48
CA SER A 53 -28.96 6.61 1.66
C SER A 53 -30.01 6.72 0.57
N SER A 54 -31.05 5.89 0.70
CA SER A 54 -32.39 6.28 0.30
C SER A 54 -33.33 5.47 1.17
N GLY A 55 -33.73 6.07 2.30
CA GLY A 55 -34.77 5.54 3.16
C GLY A 55 -36.01 5.24 2.32
N LYS A 56 -36.25 3.97 2.03
CA LYS A 56 -37.54 3.53 1.53
C LYS A 56 -38.49 3.63 2.72
N LYS A 57 -39.29 4.70 2.68
CA LYS A 57 -40.44 4.95 3.55
C LYS A 57 -41.16 3.64 3.87
N SER A 58 -41.41 3.46 5.16
CA SER A 58 -42.54 2.69 5.68
C SER A 58 -43.77 2.95 4.81
N GLU A 59 -44.21 1.92 4.10
CA GLU A 59 -45.57 1.84 3.57
C GLU A 59 -46.28 0.78 4.41
N SER A 60 -46.90 1.24 5.49
CA SER A 60 -47.97 0.52 6.15
C SER A 60 -49.12 0.37 5.16
N LYS A 61 -49.54 -0.87 4.91
CA LYS A 61 -50.91 -1.17 4.52
C LYS A 61 -51.38 -2.44 5.22
#